data_AF-A0A953VPI0-F1
#
_entry.id   AF-A0A953VPI0-F1
#
_cell.length_a   1.000
_cell.length_b   1.000
_cell.length_c   1.000
_cell.angle_alpha   90.00
_cell.angle_beta   90.00
_cell.angle_gamma   90.00
#
_symmetry.space_group_name_H-M   'P 1'
#
loop_
_entity.id
_entity.type
_entity.pdbx_description
1 polymer ?
#
loop_
_entity_poly.entity_id
_entity_poly.type
_entity_poly.pdbx_seq_one_letter_code
_entity_poly.pdbx_strand_id
1 'polypeptide(L)'
;MWIRAASLFVLATSGVALANEPMSAIDWLSKSVNEKPAPGIPVEIPATPALPGEINVTRLDEIRKDSVGLLPSGVSGLPADFWAGSSTLTIADLIARQKTDALPEVLSLLYTILLAELDAPEDDTGQATLLLARTDKLLDLGALQQAQALLERAGPTEAAIFRRWFDVSLLTGHADHACTAMRASPGFAPTLQARVFCLARGGDWNAAALTLATGETLGFVSHAEADLMSRFLDPGMFEGDLDLPPPKPMTPLDFTMREAIALPRPPGPLPLAFANADLDRSAAWRSQLTAAERLVRTQALAPNHLIDLYTARHPAASGGVWDRVAAIGAFDVAMLAGDRAAIAASLPKAYGMMQEIALEVPFSRHYGDRLAGFEFSDPTAAATAFKVALLSDGYETAVARFEPANARDRFLKALATGQLQGVPPPDLLSEVIAQAFLEPLPEGALANLLAEGKLGEAILHAMLLLANEAFADPGDIRTALAVFRAVGLESEARKTAIQLLLLERRG
;
A
#
# COMPACT_ATOMS: atom_id res chain seq x y z
N MET A 1 29.52 36.26 61.89
CA MET A 1 28.42 35.28 62.01
C MET A 1 27.11 36.05 61.96
N TRP A 2 26.13 35.51 61.22
CA TRP A 2 24.69 35.83 61.10
C TRP A 2 24.33 35.84 59.60
N ILE A 3 23.96 34.66 59.07
CA ILE A 3 23.43 34.51 57.71
C ILE A 3 21.91 34.33 57.84
N ARG A 4 21.17 35.22 57.18
CA ARG A 4 19.71 35.24 57.09
C ARG A 4 19.23 34.14 56.13
N ALA A 5 18.21 33.40 56.56
CA ALA A 5 17.44 32.48 55.73
C ALA A 5 16.50 33.25 54.81
N ALA A 6 16.45 32.87 53.53
CA ALA A 6 15.43 33.29 52.58
C ALA A 6 14.78 32.03 51.99
N SER A 7 13.49 31.85 52.28
CA SER A 7 12.65 30.77 51.75
C SER A 7 12.18 31.13 50.34
N LEU A 8 12.46 30.27 49.35
CA LEU A 8 11.92 30.39 48.00
C LEU A 8 10.75 29.41 47.82
N PHE A 9 9.59 29.94 47.48
CA PHE A 9 8.37 29.19 47.16
C PHE A 9 8.40 28.84 45.67
N VAL A 10 8.38 27.55 45.31
CA VAL A 10 8.32 27.09 43.92
C VAL A 10 6.86 26.80 43.56
N LEU A 11 6.30 27.59 42.65
CA LEU A 11 5.02 27.27 42.00
C LEU A 11 5.28 26.20 40.93
N ALA A 12 4.65 25.04 41.06
CA ALA A 12 4.60 24.03 40.02
C ALA A 12 3.53 24.42 38.99
N THR A 13 3.94 24.80 37.79
CA THR A 13 3.06 24.95 36.63
C THR A 13 2.80 23.58 36.01
N SER A 14 1.58 23.09 36.10
CA SER A 14 1.10 21.92 35.36
C SER A 14 1.10 22.25 33.87
N GLY A 15 2.00 21.62 33.11
CA GLY A 15 2.00 21.69 31.64
C GLY A 15 0.78 20.94 31.11
N VAL A 16 -0.08 21.63 30.37
CA VAL A 16 -1.16 21.04 29.58
C VAL A 16 -0.49 20.29 28.42
N ALA A 17 -0.59 18.96 28.39
CA ALA A 17 -0.19 18.18 27.22
C ALA A 17 -1.22 18.46 26.11
N LEU A 18 -0.78 19.12 25.03
CA LEU A 18 -1.56 19.21 23.79
C LEU A 18 -1.57 17.82 23.15
N ALA A 19 -2.76 17.33 22.80
CA ALA A 19 -2.92 16.11 22.03
C ALA A 19 -2.26 16.29 20.65
N ASN A 20 -1.27 15.45 20.33
CA ASN A 20 -0.71 15.38 18.98
C ASN A 20 -1.78 14.82 18.03
N GLU A 21 -2.11 15.56 16.98
CA GLU A 21 -2.85 15.02 15.83
C GLU A 21 -2.08 13.83 15.23
N PRO A 22 -2.76 12.81 14.68
CA PRO A 22 -2.08 11.63 14.14
C PRO A 22 -1.17 12.02 12.97
N MET A 23 0.13 12.00 13.23
CA MET A 23 1.18 12.25 12.25
C MET A 23 1.08 11.21 11.13
N SER A 24 1.17 11.66 9.87
CA SER A 24 1.41 10.75 8.74
C SER A 24 2.73 10.01 8.96
N ALA A 25 2.74 8.68 8.82
CA ALA A 25 3.96 7.89 8.85
C ALA A 25 4.81 8.06 7.57
N ILE A 26 4.27 8.78 6.58
CA ILE A 26 4.87 8.97 5.26
C ILE A 26 5.42 10.39 5.12
N ASP A 27 6.74 10.50 4.99
CA ASP A 27 7.47 11.77 4.93
C ASP A 27 7.12 12.65 3.72
N TRP A 28 6.68 12.03 2.61
CA TRP A 28 6.35 12.73 1.37
C TRP A 28 4.88 13.13 1.24
N LEU A 29 4.01 12.58 2.09
CA LEU A 29 2.63 13.03 2.21
C LEU A 29 2.63 14.42 2.87
N SER A 30 1.76 15.32 2.40
CA SER A 30 1.77 16.75 2.76
C SER A 30 2.20 17.05 4.21
N LYS A 31 3.33 17.77 4.39
CA LYS A 31 3.93 18.22 5.69
C LYS A 31 3.07 19.17 6.54
N SER A 32 1.77 19.22 6.28
CA SER A 32 0.75 20.05 6.93
C SER A 32 0.42 19.69 8.38
N VAL A 33 1.08 18.69 8.99
CA VAL A 33 0.90 18.37 10.42
C VAL A 33 1.81 19.24 11.30
N ASN A 34 2.88 19.82 10.74
CA ASN A 34 3.75 20.78 11.43
C ASN A 34 3.36 22.24 11.22
N GLU A 35 2.48 22.52 10.27
CA GLU A 35 2.05 23.87 9.91
C GLU A 35 0.62 24.11 10.37
N LYS A 36 0.41 25.24 11.05
CA LYS A 36 -0.91 25.67 11.49
C LYS A 36 -1.85 25.73 10.29
N PRO A 37 -3.11 25.26 10.40
CA PRO A 37 -4.10 25.47 9.36
C PRO A 37 -4.14 26.95 8.99
N ALA A 38 -4.24 27.24 7.69
CA ALA A 38 -4.30 28.62 7.21
C ALA A 38 -5.38 29.38 7.99
N PRO A 39 -5.10 30.59 8.51
CA PRO A 39 -6.09 31.33 9.27
C PRO A 39 -7.34 31.54 8.41
N GLY A 40 -8.45 30.96 8.87
CA GLY A 40 -9.77 31.19 8.28
C GLY A 40 -10.17 32.66 8.48
N ILE A 41 -10.83 33.24 7.48
CA ILE A 41 -11.57 34.48 7.68
C ILE A 41 -12.70 34.15 8.67
N PRO A 42 -12.88 34.89 9.79
CA PRO A 42 -13.94 34.59 10.74
C PRO A 42 -15.30 34.73 10.06
N VAL A 43 -16.03 33.62 9.93
CA VAL A 43 -17.47 33.65 9.66
C VAL A 43 -18.13 33.66 11.04
N GLU A 44 -18.84 34.74 11.37
CA GLU A 44 -19.64 34.80 12.61
C GLU A 44 -20.76 33.76 12.53
N ILE A 45 -20.59 32.66 13.27
CA ILE A 45 -21.68 31.73 13.57
C ILE A 45 -22.37 32.25 14.84
N PRO A 46 -23.71 32.38 14.90
CA PRO A 46 -24.39 32.86 16.09
C PRO A 46 -24.09 31.93 17.27
N ALA A 47 -23.64 32.50 18.40
CA ALA A 47 -23.32 31.75 19.61
C ALA A 47 -24.58 31.17 20.25
N THR A 48 -24.62 29.85 20.42
CA THR A 48 -25.60 29.14 21.25
C THR A 48 -25.19 29.22 22.74
N PRO A 49 -26.13 29.35 23.70
CA PRO A 49 -25.79 29.47 25.11
C PRO A 49 -25.31 28.13 25.69
N ALA A 50 -24.26 28.19 26.50
CA ALA A 50 -23.68 27.04 27.19
C ALA A 50 -24.60 26.53 28.32
N LEU A 51 -24.90 25.22 28.30
CA LEU A 51 -25.48 24.47 29.42
C LEU A 51 -24.38 23.62 30.08
N PRO A 52 -24.37 23.47 31.42
CA PRO A 52 -23.37 22.65 32.11
C PRO A 52 -23.79 21.18 32.18
N GLY A 53 -22.89 20.30 31.74
CA GLY A 53 -22.98 18.85 31.83
C GLY A 53 -22.55 18.20 30.52
N GLU A 54 -21.32 17.68 30.47
CA GLU A 54 -20.89 16.78 29.40
C GLU A 54 -21.71 15.50 29.49
N ILE A 55 -22.81 15.48 28.76
CA ILE A 55 -23.46 14.25 28.33
C ILE A 55 -22.78 13.93 27.01
N ASN A 56 -21.94 12.89 26.98
CA ASN A 56 -21.48 12.29 25.73
C ASN A 56 -22.71 11.67 25.06
N VAL A 57 -23.40 12.46 24.26
CA VAL A 57 -24.46 11.98 23.37
C VAL A 57 -23.76 11.50 22.11
N THR A 58 -23.33 10.24 22.09
CA THR A 58 -23.13 9.55 20.82
C THR A 58 -24.48 9.50 20.13
N ARG A 59 -24.63 10.24 19.03
CA ARG A 59 -25.77 9.98 18.14
C ARG A 59 -25.59 8.55 17.64
N LEU A 60 -26.64 7.75 17.76
CA LEU A 60 -26.65 6.33 17.39
C LEU A 60 -26.33 6.06 15.90
N ASP A 61 -26.22 7.13 15.09
CA ASP A 61 -26.07 7.08 13.64
C ASP A 61 -24.74 7.67 13.10
N GLU A 62 -23.76 7.99 13.97
CA GLU A 62 -22.46 8.51 13.49
C GLU A 62 -21.53 7.35 13.14
N ILE A 63 -21.23 7.20 11.84
CA ILE A 63 -20.32 6.18 11.32
C ILE A 63 -18.95 6.37 11.97
N ARG A 64 -18.51 5.40 12.78
CA ARG A 64 -17.15 5.35 13.32
C ARG A 64 -16.19 5.21 12.13
N LYS A 65 -15.36 6.24 11.90
CA LYS A 65 -14.45 6.30 10.73
C LYS A 65 -13.46 5.15 10.71
N ASP A 66 -13.01 4.71 11.89
CA ASP A 66 -12.11 3.58 12.02
C ASP A 66 -12.76 2.23 11.68
N SER A 67 -14.09 2.16 11.58
CA SER A 67 -14.80 0.96 11.12
C SER A 67 -14.98 0.87 9.61
N VAL A 68 -14.70 1.95 8.88
CA VAL A 68 -14.90 1.99 7.42
C VAL A 68 -13.98 0.97 6.74
N GLY A 69 -14.57 0.20 5.82
CA GLY A 69 -13.87 -0.73 4.94
C GLY A 69 -14.62 -0.97 3.63
N LEU A 70 -13.94 -1.50 2.62
CA LEU A 70 -14.50 -1.83 1.31
C LEU A 70 -14.89 -3.31 1.18
N LEU A 71 -14.31 -4.18 2.02
CA LEU A 71 -14.54 -5.62 2.01
C LEU A 71 -15.37 -6.02 3.23
N PRO A 72 -16.62 -6.46 3.06
CA PRO A 72 -17.41 -7.00 4.17
C PRO A 72 -16.81 -8.32 4.67
N SER A 73 -17.15 -8.72 5.90
CA SER A 73 -16.63 -9.95 6.55
C SER A 73 -16.78 -11.22 5.71
N GLY A 74 -17.88 -11.35 4.95
CA GLY A 74 -18.09 -12.50 4.06
C GLY A 74 -17.13 -12.57 2.86
N VAL A 75 -16.45 -11.46 2.53
CA VAL A 75 -15.43 -11.39 1.47
C VAL A 75 -14.03 -11.42 2.07
N SER A 76 -13.78 -10.70 3.16
CA SER A 76 -12.46 -10.66 3.81
C SER A 76 -12.14 -11.94 4.57
N GLY A 77 -13.15 -12.68 5.04
CA GLY A 77 -12.98 -13.82 5.93
C GLY A 77 -12.55 -13.43 7.35
N LEU A 78 -12.42 -12.14 7.64
CA LEU A 78 -12.02 -11.62 8.95
C LEU A 78 -13.25 -11.40 9.85
N PRO A 79 -13.17 -11.73 11.14
CA PRO A 79 -14.26 -11.45 12.07
C PRO A 79 -14.39 -9.94 12.33
N ALA A 80 -15.60 -9.46 12.65
CA ALA A 80 -15.83 -8.02 12.85
C ALA A 80 -14.99 -7.45 14.00
N ASP A 81 -14.84 -8.22 15.08
CA ASP A 81 -14.06 -7.90 16.28
C ASP A 81 -12.55 -8.16 16.12
N PHE A 82 -12.03 -8.13 14.89
CA PHE A 82 -10.61 -8.41 14.58
C PHE A 82 -9.61 -7.62 15.42
N TRP A 83 -9.96 -6.39 15.81
CA TRP A 83 -9.12 -5.50 16.61
C TRP A 83 -9.35 -5.59 18.12
N ALA A 84 -10.18 -6.52 18.58
CA ALA A 84 -10.53 -6.66 20.00
C ALA A 84 -9.28 -6.79 20.89
N GLY A 85 -9.37 -6.18 22.08
CA GLY A 85 -8.32 -6.20 23.10
C GLY A 85 -7.04 -5.44 22.76
N SER A 86 -6.91 -4.88 21.56
CA SER A 86 -5.71 -4.20 21.07
C SER A 86 -5.91 -2.68 21.06
N SER A 87 -4.85 -1.89 21.28
CA SER A 87 -4.96 -0.43 21.25
C SER A 87 -4.92 0.11 19.82
N THR A 88 -5.67 1.18 19.55
CA THR A 88 -5.69 1.84 18.23
C THR A 88 -4.29 2.24 17.78
N LEU A 89 -3.46 2.78 18.68
CA LEU A 89 -2.10 3.23 18.36
C LEU A 89 -1.15 2.06 18.07
N THR A 90 -1.26 0.95 18.81
CA THR A 90 -0.45 -0.27 18.54
C THR A 90 -0.75 -0.79 17.14
N ILE A 91 -2.04 -0.91 16.79
CA ILE A 91 -2.43 -1.40 15.47
C ILE A 91 -1.94 -0.47 14.36
N ALA A 92 -2.10 0.85 14.54
CA ALA A 92 -1.64 1.85 13.58
C ALA A 92 -0.11 1.76 13.34
N ASP A 93 0.69 1.61 14.40
CA ASP A 93 2.14 1.40 14.29
C ASP A 93 2.47 0.10 13.54
N LEU A 94 1.82 -1.00 13.90
CA LEU A 94 2.04 -2.30 13.25
C LEU A 94 1.69 -2.27 11.76
N ILE A 95 0.61 -1.58 11.38
CA ILE A 95 0.26 -1.35 9.98
C ILE A 95 1.34 -0.51 9.29
N ALA A 96 1.77 0.60 9.89
CA ALA A 96 2.79 1.47 9.30
C ALA A 96 4.12 0.75 9.06
N ARG A 97 4.48 -0.20 9.94
CA ARG A 97 5.73 -0.97 9.85
C ARG A 97 5.72 -2.12 8.83
N GLN A 98 4.55 -2.48 8.30
CA GLN A 98 4.45 -3.53 7.28
C GLN A 98 5.30 -3.18 6.05
N LYS A 99 5.99 -4.19 5.54
CA LYS A 99 6.87 -4.08 4.38
C LYS A 99 6.08 -4.08 3.07
N THR A 100 6.55 -3.29 2.11
CA THR A 100 5.93 -3.19 0.78
C THR A 100 6.51 -4.18 -0.22
N ASP A 101 7.61 -4.85 0.14
CA ASP A 101 8.35 -5.85 -0.64
C ASP A 101 8.26 -7.27 -0.04
N ALA A 102 7.28 -7.51 0.86
CA ALA A 102 7.00 -8.82 1.40
C ALA A 102 6.49 -9.82 0.34
N LEU A 103 6.41 -11.09 0.73
CA LEU A 103 5.88 -12.16 -0.10
C LEU A 103 4.49 -11.80 -0.64
N PRO A 104 4.18 -12.12 -1.92
CA PRO A 104 2.88 -11.80 -2.50
C PRO A 104 1.66 -12.30 -1.72
N GLU A 105 1.74 -13.43 -1.01
CA GLU A 105 0.63 -13.87 -0.16
C GLU A 105 0.49 -13.02 1.10
N VAL A 106 1.61 -12.63 1.72
CA VAL A 106 1.60 -11.74 2.89
C VAL A 106 1.06 -10.36 2.51
N LEU A 107 1.43 -9.85 1.34
CA LEU A 107 0.83 -8.63 0.79
C LEU A 107 -0.66 -8.82 0.49
N SER A 108 -1.09 -9.96 -0.04
CA SER A 108 -2.52 -10.25 -0.27
C SER A 108 -3.33 -10.23 1.03
N LEU A 109 -2.78 -10.80 2.11
CA LEU A 109 -3.37 -10.73 3.45
C LEU A 109 -3.39 -9.28 3.97
N LEU A 110 -2.31 -8.53 3.77
CA LEU A 110 -2.25 -7.11 4.13
C LEU A 110 -3.37 -6.32 3.44
N TYR A 111 -3.53 -6.42 2.12
CA TYR A 111 -4.63 -5.75 1.40
C TYR A 111 -6.00 -6.14 1.95
N THR A 112 -6.20 -7.41 2.28
CA THR A 112 -7.46 -7.89 2.88
C THR A 112 -7.73 -7.19 4.20
N ILE A 113 -6.72 -7.06 5.08
CA ILE A 113 -6.83 -6.37 6.36
C ILE A 113 -7.04 -4.85 6.18
N LEU A 114 -6.26 -4.20 5.29
CA LEU A 114 -6.33 -2.75 5.06
C LEU A 114 -7.68 -2.31 4.50
N LEU A 115 -8.35 -3.18 3.75
CA LEU A 115 -9.61 -2.87 3.07
C LEU A 115 -10.83 -3.49 3.76
N ALA A 116 -10.67 -4.29 4.81
CA ALA A 116 -11.78 -4.91 5.51
C ALA A 116 -12.63 -3.90 6.32
N GLU A 117 -13.94 -4.13 6.34
CA GLU A 117 -14.87 -3.51 7.27
C GLU A 117 -14.78 -4.26 8.60
N LEU A 118 -14.27 -3.58 9.64
CA LEU A 118 -13.92 -4.14 10.94
C LEU A 118 -14.41 -3.20 12.05
N ASP A 119 -14.82 -3.71 13.20
CA ASP A 119 -15.24 -2.88 14.32
C ASP A 119 -14.04 -2.05 14.83
N ALA A 120 -14.27 -0.76 15.09
CA ALA A 120 -13.21 0.12 15.60
C ALA A 120 -12.84 -0.30 17.03
N PRO A 121 -11.55 -0.22 17.41
CA PRO A 121 -11.09 -0.59 18.76
C PRO A 121 -11.88 0.13 19.87
N GLU A 122 -11.87 -0.44 21.08
CA GLU A 122 -12.60 0.14 22.21
C GLU A 122 -12.08 1.51 22.63
N ASP A 123 -10.79 1.79 22.39
CA ASP A 123 -10.13 3.06 22.71
C ASP A 123 -10.19 4.11 21.59
N ASP A 124 -10.93 3.85 20.50
CA ASP A 124 -11.06 4.82 19.41
C ASP A 124 -11.81 6.09 19.87
N THR A 125 -11.18 7.22 19.59
CA THR A 125 -11.60 8.56 20.02
C THR A 125 -12.40 9.30 18.95
N GLY A 126 -12.70 8.66 17.81
CA GLY A 126 -13.36 9.26 16.66
C GLY A 126 -12.42 10.03 15.72
N GLN A 127 -11.09 9.96 15.93
CA GLN A 127 -10.09 10.70 15.15
C GLN A 127 -9.63 10.00 13.86
N ALA A 128 -10.30 8.93 13.45
CA ALA A 128 -9.99 8.17 12.23
C ALA A 128 -8.52 7.67 12.16
N THR A 129 -7.88 7.43 13.31
CA THR A 129 -6.45 7.10 13.40
C THR A 129 -6.12 5.83 12.62
N LEU A 130 -6.95 4.79 12.76
CA LEU A 130 -6.73 3.51 12.09
C LEU A 130 -7.10 3.58 10.60
N LEU A 131 -8.12 4.34 10.22
CA LEU A 131 -8.43 4.64 8.82
C LEU A 131 -7.25 5.33 8.13
N LEU A 132 -6.63 6.33 8.78
CA LEU A 132 -5.49 7.05 8.24
C LEU A 132 -4.25 6.15 8.14
N ALA A 133 -3.95 5.34 9.15
CA ALA A 133 -2.85 4.38 9.09
C ALA A 133 -3.00 3.37 7.95
N ARG A 134 -4.22 2.84 7.75
CA ARG A 134 -4.54 1.96 6.62
C ARG A 134 -4.39 2.66 5.28
N THR A 135 -4.92 3.88 5.18
CA THR A 135 -4.81 4.73 3.98
C THR A 135 -3.36 4.97 3.64
N ASP A 136 -2.56 5.44 4.60
CA ASP A 136 -1.15 5.76 4.39
C ASP A 136 -0.40 4.49 3.92
N LYS A 137 -0.62 3.32 4.53
CA LYS A 137 -0.02 2.06 4.03
C LYS A 137 -0.44 1.70 2.58
N LEU A 138 -1.69 1.97 2.18
CA LEU A 138 -2.10 1.81 0.77
C LEU A 138 -1.33 2.77 -0.16
N LEU A 139 -1.05 4.00 0.28
CA LEU A 139 -0.23 4.95 -0.49
C LEU A 139 1.22 4.47 -0.63
N ASP A 140 1.81 3.93 0.43
CA ASP A 140 3.15 3.29 0.40
C ASP A 140 3.21 2.15 -0.62
N LEU A 141 2.15 1.35 -0.69
CA LEU A 141 2.00 0.24 -1.65
C LEU A 141 1.70 0.72 -3.08
N GLY A 142 1.40 2.01 -3.29
CA GLY A 142 1.00 2.58 -4.58
C GLY A 142 -0.46 2.36 -4.96
N ALA A 143 -1.28 1.84 -4.04
CA ALA A 143 -2.68 1.46 -4.23
C ALA A 143 -3.64 2.66 -4.13
N LEU A 144 -3.44 3.65 -5.00
CA LEU A 144 -4.15 4.93 -4.94
C LEU A 144 -5.65 4.79 -5.17
N GLN A 145 -6.09 3.89 -6.06
CA GLN A 145 -7.52 3.69 -6.33
C GLN A 145 -8.25 3.12 -5.10
N GLN A 146 -7.61 2.18 -4.41
CA GLN A 146 -8.12 1.55 -3.19
C GLN A 146 -8.14 2.56 -2.04
N ALA A 147 -7.07 3.33 -1.87
CA ALA A 147 -7.01 4.43 -0.90
C ALA A 147 -8.11 5.47 -1.16
N GLN A 148 -8.29 5.89 -2.42
CA GLN A 148 -9.33 6.83 -2.81
C GLN A 148 -10.72 6.31 -2.45
N ALA A 149 -11.04 5.08 -2.83
CA ALA A 149 -12.34 4.47 -2.54
C ALA A 149 -12.62 4.37 -1.03
N LEU A 150 -11.60 4.04 -0.23
CA LEU A 150 -11.71 3.97 1.22
C LEU A 150 -11.99 5.36 1.83
N LEU A 151 -11.27 6.39 1.39
CA LEU A 151 -11.44 7.78 1.83
C LEU A 151 -12.81 8.35 1.40
N GLU A 152 -13.27 8.04 0.19
CA GLU A 152 -14.58 8.48 -0.31
C GLU A 152 -15.72 7.80 0.45
N ARG A 153 -15.58 6.51 0.79
CA ARG A 153 -16.55 5.81 1.64
C ARG A 153 -16.59 6.37 3.06
N ALA A 154 -15.44 6.76 3.62
CA ALA A 154 -15.37 7.42 4.91
C ALA A 154 -15.97 8.84 4.88
N GLY A 155 -15.98 9.48 3.71
CA GLY A 155 -16.43 10.85 3.51
C GLY A 155 -15.35 11.86 3.93
N PRO A 156 -14.71 12.59 2.97
CA PRO A 156 -13.62 13.52 3.25
C PRO A 156 -14.13 14.85 3.83
N THR A 157 -14.78 14.78 5.00
CA THR A 157 -15.39 15.93 5.69
C THR A 157 -14.58 16.41 6.90
N GLU A 158 -13.47 15.74 7.19
CA GLU A 158 -12.50 16.10 8.21
C GLU A 158 -11.18 16.48 7.55
N ALA A 159 -10.48 17.47 8.11
CA ALA A 159 -9.25 18.00 7.52
C ALA A 159 -8.20 16.90 7.27
N ALA A 160 -8.00 15.99 8.24
CA ALA A 160 -7.01 14.92 8.11
C ALA A 160 -7.31 13.95 6.96
N ILE A 161 -8.59 13.58 6.77
CA ILE A 161 -9.05 12.68 5.69
C ILE A 161 -9.02 13.42 4.35
N PHE A 162 -9.52 14.66 4.31
CA PHE A 162 -9.54 15.49 3.10
C PHE A 162 -8.14 15.71 2.53
N ARG A 163 -7.12 15.87 3.39
CA ARG A 163 -5.72 15.98 2.97
C ARG A 163 -5.24 14.77 2.18
N ARG A 164 -5.43 13.55 2.72
CA ARG A 164 -5.07 12.30 2.02
C ARG A 164 -5.83 12.18 0.71
N TRP A 165 -7.14 12.49 0.73
CA TRP A 165 -7.98 12.42 -0.46
C TRP A 165 -7.54 13.41 -1.54
N PHE A 166 -7.15 14.61 -1.16
CA PHE A 166 -6.60 15.62 -2.07
C PHE A 166 -5.29 15.13 -2.71
N ASP A 167 -4.35 14.64 -1.91
CA ASP A 167 -3.05 14.12 -2.38
C ASP A 167 -3.24 12.94 -3.35
N VAL A 168 -4.15 12.01 -3.04
CA VAL A 168 -4.52 10.89 -3.92
C VAL A 168 -5.15 11.38 -5.22
N SER A 169 -6.03 12.38 -5.14
CA SER A 169 -6.68 12.96 -6.31
C SER A 169 -5.68 13.63 -7.26
N LEU A 170 -4.63 14.27 -6.72
CA LEU A 170 -3.57 14.85 -7.54
C LEU A 170 -2.80 13.77 -8.32
N LEU A 171 -2.41 12.68 -7.65
CA LEU A 171 -1.61 11.61 -8.25
C LEU A 171 -2.41 10.69 -9.19
N THR A 172 -3.73 10.73 -9.13
CA THR A 172 -4.63 9.98 -10.02
C THR A 172 -5.21 10.82 -11.16
N GLY A 173 -4.77 12.08 -11.32
CA GLY A 173 -5.22 12.96 -12.41
C GLY A 173 -6.57 13.64 -12.17
N HIS A 174 -7.11 13.59 -10.95
CA HIS A 174 -8.40 14.17 -10.56
C HIS A 174 -8.26 15.53 -9.85
N ALA A 175 -7.22 16.29 -10.16
CA ALA A 175 -6.93 17.58 -9.51
C ALA A 175 -8.09 18.60 -9.63
N ASP A 176 -8.80 18.65 -10.77
CA ASP A 176 -9.92 19.58 -10.97
C ASP A 176 -11.11 19.29 -10.04
N HIS A 177 -11.40 18.01 -9.82
CA HIS A 177 -12.43 17.57 -8.88
C HIS A 177 -12.04 17.94 -7.45
N ALA A 178 -10.79 17.64 -7.07
CA ALA A 178 -10.25 17.95 -5.76
C ALA A 178 -10.26 19.47 -5.45
N CYS A 179 -9.87 20.28 -6.42
CA CYS A 179 -9.88 21.74 -6.28
C CYS A 179 -11.29 22.33 -6.25
N THR A 180 -12.26 21.71 -6.92
CA THR A 180 -13.67 22.14 -6.81
C THR A 180 -14.21 21.84 -5.41
N ALA A 181 -13.95 20.65 -4.86
CA ALA A 181 -14.31 20.31 -3.49
C ALA A 181 -13.64 21.23 -2.45
N MET A 182 -12.35 21.54 -2.62
CA MET A 182 -11.62 22.44 -1.73
C MET A 182 -12.19 23.87 -1.74
N ARG A 183 -12.56 24.39 -2.91
CA ARG A 183 -13.18 25.73 -3.01
C ARG A 183 -14.57 25.78 -2.36
N ALA A 184 -15.33 24.68 -2.40
CA ALA A 184 -16.61 24.58 -1.71
C ALA A 184 -16.46 24.52 -0.18
N SER A 185 -15.32 23.99 0.30
CA SER A 185 -15.01 23.87 1.73
C SER A 185 -13.61 24.40 2.07
N PRO A 186 -13.37 25.73 2.03
CA PRO A 186 -12.04 26.31 2.21
C PRO A 186 -11.38 26.00 3.56
N GLY A 187 -12.18 25.69 4.59
CA GLY A 187 -11.69 25.30 5.92
C GLY A 187 -10.91 23.98 5.96
N PHE A 188 -10.99 23.16 4.91
CA PHE A 188 -10.24 21.90 4.79
C PHE A 188 -9.00 22.02 3.90
N ALA A 189 -8.67 23.22 3.41
CA ALA A 189 -7.46 23.43 2.61
C ALA A 189 -6.22 22.93 3.38
N PRO A 190 -5.49 21.93 2.85
CA PRO A 190 -4.33 21.33 3.51
C PRO A 190 -3.26 22.35 3.89
N THR A 191 -2.95 23.24 2.94
CA THR A 191 -1.88 24.23 3.00
C THR A 191 -2.25 25.46 2.18
N LEU A 192 -1.53 26.58 2.36
CA LEU A 192 -1.71 27.76 1.50
C LEU A 192 -1.34 27.46 0.03
N GLN A 193 -0.34 26.60 -0.17
CA GLN A 193 0.11 26.17 -1.50
C GLN A 193 -1.03 25.49 -2.25
N ALA A 194 -1.75 24.57 -1.58
CA ALA A 194 -2.89 23.87 -2.15
C ALA A 194 -4.03 24.84 -2.48
N ARG A 195 -4.27 25.86 -1.64
CA ARG A 195 -5.26 26.91 -1.90
C ARG A 195 -4.91 27.73 -3.14
N VAL A 196 -3.66 28.19 -3.28
CA VAL A 196 -3.20 28.95 -4.46
C VAL A 196 -3.34 28.10 -5.72
N PHE A 197 -2.88 26.84 -5.67
CA PHE A 197 -3.02 25.89 -6.78
C PHE A 197 -4.49 25.76 -7.22
N CYS A 198 -5.41 25.58 -6.28
CA CYS A 198 -6.83 25.43 -6.60
C CYS A 198 -7.54 26.72 -7.03
N LEU A 199 -7.08 27.90 -6.58
CA LEU A 199 -7.54 29.18 -7.11
C LEU A 199 -7.14 29.34 -8.57
N ALA A 200 -5.88 29.05 -8.89
CA ALA A 200 -5.34 29.10 -10.24
C ALA A 200 -6.03 28.11 -11.19
N ARG A 201 -6.15 26.83 -10.79
CA ARG A 201 -6.90 25.82 -11.55
C ARG A 201 -8.38 26.19 -11.72
N GLY A 202 -8.94 26.92 -10.76
CA GLY A 202 -10.28 27.47 -10.80
C GLY A 202 -10.44 28.72 -11.68
N GLY A 203 -9.36 29.27 -12.24
CA GLY A 203 -9.33 30.45 -13.11
C GLY A 203 -9.19 31.80 -12.38
N ASP A 204 -9.07 31.80 -11.04
CA ASP A 204 -8.89 33.03 -10.25
C ASP A 204 -7.40 33.31 -10.00
N TRP A 205 -6.70 33.66 -11.09
CA TRP A 205 -5.26 33.92 -11.10
C TRP A 205 -4.87 35.09 -10.19
N ASN A 206 -5.71 36.12 -10.10
CA ASN A 206 -5.45 37.29 -9.25
C ASN A 206 -5.50 36.91 -7.77
N ALA A 207 -6.52 36.14 -7.35
CA ALA A 207 -6.58 35.66 -5.97
C ALA A 207 -5.44 34.69 -5.66
N ALA A 208 -5.05 33.84 -6.61
CA ALA A 208 -3.92 32.93 -6.47
C ALA A 208 -2.61 33.71 -6.23
N ALA A 209 -2.29 34.68 -7.08
CA ALA A 209 -1.09 35.52 -6.97
C ALA A 209 -1.07 36.35 -5.67
N LEU A 210 -2.19 36.97 -5.29
CA LEU A 210 -2.29 37.73 -4.04
C LEU A 210 -2.09 36.83 -2.81
N THR A 211 -2.71 35.64 -2.83
CA THR A 211 -2.58 34.66 -1.74
C THR A 211 -1.14 34.18 -1.62
N LEU A 212 -0.45 33.93 -2.75
CA LEU A 212 0.95 33.55 -2.78
C LEU A 212 1.85 34.64 -2.19
N ALA A 213 1.76 35.87 -2.71
CA ALA A 213 2.58 36.99 -2.25
C ALA A 213 2.39 37.27 -0.75
N THR A 214 1.14 37.16 -0.27
CA THR A 214 0.83 37.30 1.16
C THR A 214 1.43 36.15 1.98
N GLY A 215 1.31 34.92 1.50
CA GLY A 215 1.85 33.73 2.15
C GLY A 215 3.38 33.76 2.27
N GLU A 216 4.08 34.17 1.21
CA GLU A 216 5.53 34.35 1.21
C GLU A 216 5.95 35.47 2.18
N THR A 217 5.28 36.64 2.11
CA THR A 217 5.60 37.79 2.99
C THR A 217 5.42 37.46 4.47
N LEU A 218 4.40 36.68 4.81
CA LEU A 218 4.12 36.26 6.19
C LEU A 218 4.93 35.04 6.63
N GLY A 219 5.75 34.45 5.74
CA GLY A 219 6.59 33.29 6.03
C GLY A 219 5.83 31.97 6.14
N PHE A 220 4.59 31.89 5.63
CA PHE A 220 3.83 30.64 5.53
C PHE A 220 4.16 29.83 4.28
N VAL A 221 4.82 30.46 3.30
CA VAL A 221 5.34 29.81 2.09
C VAL A 221 6.81 30.19 2.02
N SER A 222 7.70 29.20 1.91
CA SER A 222 9.13 29.45 1.75
C SER A 222 9.41 30.03 0.37
N HIS A 223 10.55 30.73 0.22
CA HIS A 223 10.93 31.30 -1.06
C HIS A 223 11.05 30.26 -2.18
N ALA A 224 11.55 29.05 -1.86
CA ALA A 224 11.67 27.97 -2.84
C ALA A 224 10.30 27.44 -3.30
N GLU A 225 9.33 27.34 -2.40
CA GLU A 225 7.95 26.99 -2.74
C GLU A 225 7.29 28.10 -3.55
N ALA A 226 7.52 29.37 -3.18
CA ALA A 226 6.98 30.51 -3.88
C ALA A 226 7.52 30.65 -5.32
N ASP A 227 8.78 30.30 -5.57
CA ASP A 227 9.38 30.27 -6.91
C ASP A 227 8.70 29.22 -7.81
N LEU A 228 8.53 27.98 -7.32
CA LEU A 228 7.79 26.93 -8.05
C LEU A 228 6.35 27.36 -8.36
N MET A 229 5.67 27.94 -7.38
CA MET A 229 4.29 28.39 -7.55
C MET A 229 4.18 29.58 -8.50
N SER A 230 5.11 30.52 -8.46
CA SER A 230 5.14 31.66 -9.38
C SER A 230 5.31 31.20 -10.83
N ARG A 231 6.22 30.24 -11.07
CA ARG A 231 6.40 29.60 -12.38
C ARG A 231 5.17 28.82 -12.83
N PHE A 232 4.46 28.19 -11.91
CA PHE A 232 3.19 27.52 -12.20
C PHE A 232 2.08 28.52 -12.57
N LEU A 233 2.02 29.68 -11.92
CA LEU A 233 1.00 30.71 -12.18
C LEU A 233 1.23 31.45 -13.50
N ASP A 234 2.48 31.76 -13.84
CA ASP A 234 2.84 32.44 -15.09
C ASP A 234 4.15 31.85 -15.67
N PRO A 235 4.08 30.71 -16.38
CA PRO A 235 5.28 30.09 -16.96
C PRO A 235 6.01 30.99 -17.96
N GLY A 236 5.28 31.86 -18.67
CA GLY A 236 5.83 32.73 -19.71
C GLY A 236 6.81 33.76 -19.15
N MET A 237 6.59 34.23 -17.92
CA MET A 237 7.47 35.18 -17.24
C MET A 237 8.86 34.61 -16.94
N PHE A 238 9.00 33.29 -16.90
CA PHE A 238 10.23 32.57 -16.53
C PHE A 238 10.80 31.77 -17.71
N GLU A 239 10.39 32.06 -18.95
CA GLU A 239 10.98 31.44 -20.13
C GLU A 239 12.48 31.78 -20.24
N GLY A 240 13.33 30.74 -20.29
CA GLY A 240 14.78 30.87 -20.39
C GLY A 240 15.51 30.90 -19.05
N ASP A 241 14.79 30.88 -17.93
CA ASP A 241 15.37 30.67 -16.62
C ASP A 241 15.91 29.23 -16.47
N LEU A 242 16.79 29.04 -15.48
CA LEU A 242 17.25 27.71 -15.10
C LEU A 242 16.11 26.89 -14.46
N ASP A 243 16.11 25.59 -14.73
CA ASP A 243 15.18 24.66 -14.11
C ASP A 243 15.33 24.64 -12.59
N LEU A 244 14.19 24.58 -11.89
CA LEU A 244 14.19 24.47 -10.45
C LEU A 244 14.69 23.09 -10.00
N PRO A 245 15.56 23.04 -8.96
CA PRO A 245 15.93 21.79 -8.35
C PRO A 245 14.68 21.11 -7.76
N PRO A 246 14.56 19.77 -7.86
CA PRO A 246 13.42 19.06 -7.31
C PRO A 246 13.41 19.14 -5.77
N PRO A 247 12.25 19.38 -5.13
CA PRO A 247 12.14 19.43 -3.68
C PRO A 247 12.44 18.07 -3.03
N LYS A 248 12.84 18.11 -1.76
CA LYS A 248 13.12 16.93 -0.94
C LYS A 248 12.48 17.09 0.45
N PRO A 249 11.43 16.32 0.79
CA PRO A 249 10.77 15.30 -0.04
C PRO A 249 9.95 15.92 -1.19
N MET A 250 9.64 15.11 -2.21
CA MET A 250 8.72 15.49 -3.28
C MET A 250 7.29 15.25 -2.80
N THR A 251 6.45 16.28 -2.73
CA THR A 251 5.02 16.12 -2.40
C THR A 251 4.18 15.87 -3.66
N PRO A 252 2.96 15.34 -3.55
CA PRO A 252 2.02 15.23 -4.67
C PRO A 252 1.74 16.56 -5.36
N LEU A 253 1.54 17.63 -4.58
CA LEU A 253 1.29 18.96 -5.10
C LEU A 253 2.50 19.51 -5.87
N ASP A 254 3.70 19.39 -5.30
CA ASP A 254 4.93 19.80 -5.99
C ASP A 254 5.11 19.03 -7.29
N PHE A 255 4.91 17.71 -7.26
CA PHE A 255 5.02 16.87 -8.44
C PHE A 255 4.02 17.29 -9.52
N THR A 256 2.74 17.48 -9.17
CA THR A 256 1.71 17.91 -10.12
C THR A 256 2.03 19.29 -10.71
N MET A 257 2.46 20.27 -9.90
CA MET A 257 2.83 21.59 -10.40
C MET A 257 4.02 21.50 -11.35
N ARG A 258 5.07 20.74 -10.99
CA ARG A 258 6.26 20.57 -11.83
C ARG A 258 5.96 19.88 -13.15
N GLU A 259 5.11 18.85 -13.16
CA GLU A 259 4.67 18.19 -14.40
C GLU A 259 3.89 19.16 -15.29
N ALA A 260 3.05 20.03 -14.71
CA ALA A 260 2.26 21.01 -15.46
C ALA A 260 3.13 22.04 -16.20
N ILE A 261 4.32 22.36 -15.68
CA ILE A 261 5.30 23.25 -16.32
C ILE A 261 6.47 22.50 -16.96
N ALA A 262 6.31 21.18 -17.20
CA ALA A 262 7.27 20.32 -17.87
C ALA A 262 8.70 20.33 -17.28
N LEU A 263 8.83 20.56 -15.96
CA LEU A 263 10.13 20.49 -15.30
C LEU A 263 10.64 19.04 -15.22
N PRO A 264 11.95 18.79 -15.39
CA PRO A 264 12.50 17.44 -15.38
C PRO A 264 12.24 16.76 -14.04
N ARG A 265 11.83 15.48 -14.06
CA ARG A 265 11.65 14.69 -12.83
C ARG A 265 13.00 14.47 -12.11
N PRO A 266 13.01 14.34 -10.77
CA PRO A 266 14.23 14.05 -10.03
C PRO A 266 14.90 12.77 -10.51
N PRO A 267 16.24 12.70 -10.52
CA PRO A 267 16.94 11.46 -10.80
C PRO A 267 16.72 10.45 -9.66
N GLY A 268 16.38 9.21 -10.01
CA GLY A 268 16.16 8.12 -9.06
C GLY A 268 14.68 7.75 -8.86
N PRO A 269 14.39 6.69 -8.08
CA PRO A 269 13.03 6.24 -7.88
C PRO A 269 12.26 7.17 -6.93
N LEU A 270 11.14 7.72 -7.40
CA LEU A 270 10.12 8.30 -6.53
C LEU A 270 9.37 7.20 -5.76
N PRO A 271 8.72 7.56 -4.62
CA PRO A 271 7.80 6.67 -3.92
C PRO A 271 6.78 6.05 -4.87
N LEU A 272 6.31 4.85 -4.54
CA LEU A 272 5.55 4.05 -5.50
C LEU A 272 4.21 4.69 -5.91
N ALA A 273 3.58 5.47 -5.03
CA ALA A 273 2.40 6.26 -5.34
C ALA A 273 2.54 7.09 -6.63
N PHE A 274 3.69 7.71 -6.87
CA PHE A 274 3.94 8.56 -8.05
C PHE A 274 3.99 7.77 -9.37
N ALA A 275 4.17 6.44 -9.32
CA ALA A 275 4.14 5.61 -10.52
C ALA A 275 2.76 5.61 -11.20
N ASN A 276 1.69 5.94 -10.48
CA ASN A 276 0.34 6.04 -11.06
C ASN A 276 0.24 7.13 -12.14
N ALA A 277 1.04 8.21 -12.04
CA ALA A 277 1.06 9.26 -13.06
C ALA A 277 1.51 8.74 -14.44
N ASP A 278 2.32 7.68 -14.46
CA ASP A 278 2.82 7.06 -15.69
C ASP A 278 1.88 6.00 -16.27
N LEU A 279 0.76 5.69 -15.61
CA LEU A 279 -0.28 4.79 -16.14
C LEU A 279 -1.22 5.50 -17.14
N ASP A 280 -1.19 6.84 -17.20
CA ASP A 280 -2.03 7.59 -18.13
C ASP A 280 -1.72 7.23 -19.59
N ARG A 281 -2.74 7.23 -20.45
CA ARG A 281 -2.61 6.86 -21.88
C ARG A 281 -1.69 7.81 -22.66
N SER A 282 -1.51 9.03 -22.20
CA SER A 282 -0.59 10.03 -22.78
C SER A 282 0.87 9.75 -22.46
N ALA A 283 1.17 8.99 -21.40
CA ALA A 283 2.53 8.64 -21.04
C ALA A 283 3.19 7.76 -22.11
N ALA A 284 4.52 7.84 -22.21
CA ALA A 284 5.28 6.98 -23.10
C ALA A 284 5.08 5.50 -22.69
N TRP A 285 4.90 4.61 -23.68
CA TRP A 285 4.58 3.20 -23.41
C TRP A 285 5.62 2.49 -22.54
N ARG A 286 6.92 2.83 -22.67
CA ARG A 286 7.96 2.31 -21.78
C ARG A 286 7.74 2.71 -20.31
N SER A 287 7.30 3.95 -20.06
CA SER A 287 6.98 4.44 -18.71
C SER A 287 5.75 3.71 -18.15
N GLN A 288 4.70 3.54 -18.97
CA GLN A 288 3.51 2.75 -18.59
C GLN A 288 3.88 1.32 -18.18
N LEU A 289 4.69 0.62 -18.98
CA LEU A 289 5.15 -0.73 -18.67
C LEU A 289 5.96 -0.77 -17.37
N THR A 290 6.90 0.16 -17.20
CA THR A 290 7.75 0.20 -15.99
C THR A 290 6.92 0.51 -14.74
N ALA A 291 5.94 1.41 -14.83
CA ALA A 291 5.03 1.73 -13.74
C ALA A 291 4.12 0.55 -13.40
N ALA A 292 3.52 -0.08 -14.42
CA ALA A 292 2.65 -1.24 -14.25
C ALA A 292 3.40 -2.43 -13.63
N GLU A 293 4.63 -2.73 -14.09
CA GLU A 293 5.48 -3.77 -13.49
C GLU A 293 5.71 -3.52 -11.98
N ARG A 294 6.02 -2.27 -11.61
CA ARG A 294 6.26 -1.90 -10.21
C ARG A 294 4.99 -2.00 -9.36
N LEU A 295 3.84 -1.55 -9.88
CA LEU A 295 2.57 -1.54 -9.17
C LEU A 295 1.91 -2.92 -9.08
N VAL A 296 2.09 -3.78 -10.08
CA VAL A 296 1.64 -5.18 -10.01
C VAL A 296 2.47 -5.96 -9.01
N ARG A 297 3.77 -5.68 -8.89
CA ARG A 297 4.64 -6.34 -7.91
C ARG A 297 4.20 -6.11 -6.46
N THR A 298 3.66 -4.93 -6.16
CA THR A 298 3.07 -4.60 -4.84
C THR A 298 1.56 -4.81 -4.81
N GLN A 299 0.98 -5.45 -5.82
CA GLN A 299 -0.44 -5.74 -5.97
C GLN A 299 -1.37 -4.51 -5.96
N ALA A 300 -0.83 -3.31 -6.14
CA ALA A 300 -1.63 -2.09 -6.31
C ALA A 300 -2.40 -2.10 -7.62
N LEU A 301 -1.87 -2.79 -8.65
CA LEU A 301 -2.48 -2.97 -9.95
C LEU A 301 -2.78 -4.45 -10.22
N ALA A 302 -3.93 -4.72 -10.84
CA ALA A 302 -4.33 -6.08 -11.20
C ALA A 302 -3.42 -6.68 -12.30
N PRO A 303 -3.07 -7.98 -12.25
CA PRO A 303 -2.19 -8.61 -13.25
C PRO A 303 -2.67 -8.47 -14.69
N ASN A 304 -4.00 -8.54 -14.92
CA ASN A 304 -4.59 -8.43 -16.25
C ASN A 304 -4.20 -7.12 -16.96
N HIS A 305 -4.12 -6.01 -16.23
CA HIS A 305 -3.75 -4.73 -16.81
C HIS A 305 -2.32 -4.74 -17.35
N LEU A 306 -1.39 -5.40 -16.66
CA LEU A 306 -0.02 -5.55 -17.14
C LEU A 306 0.05 -6.49 -18.35
N ILE A 307 -0.72 -7.58 -18.36
CA ILE A 307 -0.80 -8.47 -19.51
C ILE A 307 -1.37 -7.75 -20.74
N ASP A 308 -2.40 -6.91 -20.56
CA ASP A 308 -2.95 -6.06 -21.62
C ASP A 308 -1.87 -5.13 -22.18
N LEU A 309 -1.03 -4.53 -21.33
CA LEU A 309 0.08 -3.67 -21.75
C LEU A 309 1.17 -4.44 -22.50
N TYR A 310 1.51 -5.66 -22.07
CA TYR A 310 2.50 -6.50 -22.75
C TYR A 310 2.01 -7.00 -24.12
N THR A 311 0.71 -7.23 -24.26
CA THR A 311 0.12 -7.80 -25.48
C THR A 311 -0.44 -6.74 -26.44
N ALA A 312 -0.51 -5.47 -26.02
CA ALA A 312 -1.08 -4.38 -26.81
C ALA A 312 -0.38 -4.13 -28.15
N ARG A 313 0.95 -4.31 -28.23
CA ARG A 313 1.76 -3.97 -29.42
C ARG A 313 3.01 -4.85 -29.50
N HIS A 314 3.62 -4.89 -30.68
CA HIS A 314 4.93 -5.50 -30.88
C HIS A 314 6.03 -4.70 -30.14
N PRO A 315 7.11 -5.36 -29.67
CA PRO A 315 8.20 -4.68 -28.97
C PRO A 315 8.82 -3.60 -29.84
N ALA A 316 9.03 -2.40 -29.26
CA ALA A 316 9.56 -1.26 -29.99
C ALA A 316 11.09 -1.31 -30.19
N ALA A 317 11.80 -2.11 -29.39
CA ALA A 317 13.24 -2.34 -29.48
C ALA A 317 13.58 -3.71 -28.88
N SER A 318 14.87 -4.00 -28.67
CA SER A 318 15.33 -5.15 -27.88
C SER A 318 15.82 -4.72 -26.50
N GLY A 319 15.91 -5.67 -25.55
CA GLY A 319 16.48 -5.44 -24.23
C GLY A 319 15.47 -5.04 -23.16
N GLY A 320 15.63 -5.62 -21.96
CA GLY A 320 14.90 -5.25 -20.76
C GLY A 320 13.39 -5.44 -20.92
N VAL A 321 12.62 -4.36 -20.75
CA VAL A 321 11.15 -4.39 -20.86
C VAL A 321 10.65 -4.95 -22.19
N TRP A 322 11.39 -4.74 -23.29
CA TRP A 322 10.96 -5.19 -24.60
C TRP A 322 11.14 -6.70 -24.80
N ASP A 323 12.13 -7.31 -24.15
CA ASP A 323 12.29 -8.77 -24.17
C ASP A 323 11.15 -9.46 -23.41
N ARG A 324 10.65 -8.81 -22.34
CA ARG A 324 9.46 -9.25 -21.60
C ARG A 324 8.20 -9.14 -22.46
N VAL A 325 7.98 -8.00 -23.12
CA VAL A 325 6.89 -7.82 -24.10
C VAL A 325 6.92 -8.93 -25.16
N ALA A 326 8.09 -9.22 -25.74
CA ALA A 326 8.23 -10.27 -26.75
C ALA A 326 7.93 -11.68 -26.20
N ALA A 327 8.44 -12.01 -25.01
CA ALA A 327 8.26 -13.33 -24.40
C ALA A 327 6.81 -13.58 -23.97
N ILE A 328 6.19 -12.60 -23.30
CA ILE A 328 4.79 -12.69 -22.88
C ILE A 328 3.86 -12.69 -24.08
N GLY A 329 4.08 -11.82 -25.07
CA GLY A 329 3.26 -11.79 -26.29
C GLY A 329 3.30 -13.11 -27.06
N ALA A 330 4.48 -13.74 -27.21
CA ALA A 330 4.60 -15.04 -27.87
C ALA A 330 3.88 -16.16 -27.10
N PHE A 331 4.01 -16.17 -25.77
CA PHE A 331 3.33 -17.13 -24.91
C PHE A 331 1.81 -16.94 -24.90
N ASP A 332 1.33 -15.70 -24.84
CA ASP A 332 -0.09 -15.36 -24.85
C ASP A 332 -0.77 -15.80 -26.15
N VAL A 333 -0.14 -15.54 -27.31
CA VAL A 333 -0.62 -16.03 -28.61
C VAL A 333 -0.72 -17.55 -28.62
N ALA A 334 0.28 -18.26 -28.09
CA ALA A 334 0.26 -19.72 -28.01
C ALA A 334 -0.89 -20.22 -27.11
N MET A 335 -1.12 -19.56 -25.96
CA MET A 335 -2.22 -19.85 -25.03
C MET A 335 -3.59 -19.60 -25.66
N LEU A 336 -3.75 -18.53 -26.44
CA LEU A 336 -4.99 -18.22 -27.17
C LEU A 336 -5.27 -19.22 -28.30
N ALA A 337 -4.23 -19.66 -29.01
CA ALA A 337 -4.35 -20.67 -30.07
C ALA A 337 -4.60 -22.09 -29.52
N GLY A 338 -4.32 -22.34 -28.24
CA GLY A 338 -4.36 -23.69 -27.66
C GLY A 338 -3.29 -24.62 -28.23
N ASP A 339 -2.23 -24.07 -28.82
CA ASP A 339 -1.13 -24.85 -29.42
C ASP A 339 -0.20 -25.35 -28.32
N ARG A 340 -0.43 -26.60 -27.90
CA ARG A 340 0.34 -27.27 -26.84
C ARG A 340 1.85 -27.26 -27.10
N ALA A 341 2.31 -27.38 -28.35
CA ALA A 341 3.73 -27.39 -28.67
C ALA A 341 4.33 -25.99 -28.56
N ALA A 342 3.62 -24.97 -29.05
CA ALA A 342 4.04 -23.57 -28.92
C ALA A 342 4.02 -23.09 -27.46
N ILE A 343 3.01 -23.51 -26.67
CA ILE A 343 2.94 -23.24 -25.23
C ILE A 343 4.15 -23.85 -24.52
N ALA A 344 4.45 -25.12 -24.79
CA ALA A 344 5.60 -25.80 -24.18
C ALA A 344 6.93 -25.09 -24.49
N ALA A 345 7.11 -24.61 -25.73
CA ALA A 345 8.32 -23.93 -26.16
C ALA A 345 8.48 -22.52 -25.58
N SER A 346 7.37 -21.80 -25.34
CA SER A 346 7.38 -20.39 -24.91
C SER A 346 7.27 -20.20 -23.39
N LEU A 347 6.60 -21.13 -22.68
CA LEU A 347 6.33 -21.03 -21.24
C LEU A 347 7.59 -20.81 -20.39
N PRO A 348 8.68 -21.59 -20.52
CA PRO A 348 9.87 -21.41 -19.67
C PRO A 348 10.49 -20.01 -19.82
N LYS A 349 10.51 -19.47 -21.04
CA LYS A 349 11.05 -18.13 -21.31
C LYS A 349 10.14 -17.04 -20.73
N ALA A 350 8.83 -17.14 -20.95
CA ALA A 350 7.86 -16.20 -20.42
C ALA A 350 7.90 -16.14 -18.89
N TYR A 351 7.93 -17.31 -18.24
CA TYR A 351 8.04 -17.40 -16.78
C TYR A 351 9.38 -16.85 -16.27
N GLY A 352 10.50 -17.19 -16.90
CA GLY A 352 11.82 -16.67 -16.52
C GLY A 352 11.90 -15.15 -16.59
N MET A 353 11.29 -14.53 -17.60
CA MET A 353 11.19 -13.07 -17.74
C MET A 353 10.42 -12.41 -16.59
N MET A 354 9.42 -13.08 -16.02
CA MET A 354 8.68 -12.59 -14.85
C MET A 354 9.46 -12.82 -13.56
N GLN A 355 10.20 -13.92 -13.47
CA GLN A 355 11.07 -14.22 -12.32
C GLN A 355 12.15 -13.16 -12.13
N GLU A 356 12.74 -12.64 -13.21
CA GLU A 356 13.76 -11.57 -13.15
C GLU A 356 13.27 -10.27 -12.49
N ILE A 357 11.96 -10.03 -12.48
CA ILE A 357 11.35 -8.82 -11.91
C ILE A 357 10.33 -9.12 -10.81
N ALA A 358 10.35 -10.34 -10.28
CA ALA A 358 9.55 -10.79 -9.15
C ALA A 358 8.02 -10.77 -9.39
N LEU A 359 7.60 -11.10 -10.62
CA LEU A 359 6.21 -11.15 -11.09
C LEU A 359 5.68 -12.58 -11.33
N GLU A 360 6.29 -13.58 -10.72
CA GLU A 360 5.92 -15.00 -10.89
C GLU A 360 4.49 -15.28 -10.42
N VAL A 361 4.09 -14.71 -9.27
CA VAL A 361 2.74 -14.89 -8.72
C VAL A 361 1.69 -14.18 -9.58
N PRO A 362 1.83 -12.89 -9.97
CA PRO A 362 0.94 -12.25 -10.93
C PRO A 362 0.78 -13.02 -12.24
N PHE A 363 1.87 -13.52 -12.81
CA PHE A 363 1.84 -14.37 -14.01
C PHE A 363 1.03 -15.65 -13.76
N SER A 364 1.27 -16.29 -12.62
CA SER A 364 0.64 -17.56 -12.26
C SER A 364 -0.85 -17.42 -11.94
N ARG A 365 -1.27 -16.33 -11.32
CA ARG A 365 -2.69 -16.00 -11.12
C ARG A 365 -3.41 -15.75 -12.45
N HIS A 366 -2.75 -15.12 -13.43
CA HIS A 366 -3.37 -14.86 -14.72
C HIS A 366 -3.47 -16.11 -15.60
N TYR A 367 -2.40 -16.91 -15.70
CA TYR A 367 -2.33 -18.04 -16.63
C TYR A 367 -2.56 -19.42 -16.02
N GLY A 368 -2.47 -19.57 -14.69
CA GLY A 368 -2.40 -20.86 -14.01
C GLY A 368 -3.58 -21.79 -14.28
N ASP A 369 -4.81 -21.27 -14.17
CA ASP A 369 -6.01 -22.09 -14.38
C ASP A 369 -6.12 -22.60 -15.82
N ARG A 370 -5.77 -21.76 -16.80
CA ARG A 370 -5.73 -22.15 -18.21
C ARG A 370 -4.62 -23.16 -18.48
N LEU A 371 -3.44 -22.96 -17.87
CA LEU A 371 -2.29 -23.87 -18.01
C LEU A 371 -2.57 -25.24 -17.39
N ALA A 372 -3.35 -25.33 -16.32
CA ALA A 372 -3.72 -26.59 -15.67
C ALA A 372 -4.56 -27.53 -16.58
N GLY A 373 -5.07 -27.03 -17.72
CA GLY A 373 -5.71 -27.81 -18.76
C GLY A 373 -4.76 -28.52 -19.72
N PHE A 374 -3.45 -28.25 -19.65
CA PHE A 374 -2.44 -28.81 -20.54
C PHE A 374 -1.47 -29.71 -19.76
N GLU A 375 -1.14 -30.85 -20.36
CA GLU A 375 -0.02 -31.68 -19.91
C GLU A 375 1.19 -31.40 -20.79
N PHE A 376 2.41 -31.58 -20.32
CA PHE A 376 3.61 -31.34 -21.15
C PHE A 376 4.54 -32.54 -21.13
N SER A 377 4.97 -32.99 -22.31
CA SER A 377 5.98 -34.04 -22.45
C SER A 377 7.41 -33.51 -22.32
N ASP A 378 7.61 -32.22 -22.62
CA ASP A 378 8.88 -31.54 -22.36
C ASP A 378 9.07 -31.36 -20.84
N PRO A 379 10.17 -31.87 -20.24
CA PRO A 379 10.38 -31.80 -18.80
C PRO A 379 10.49 -30.37 -18.26
N THR A 380 11.04 -29.44 -19.06
CA THR A 380 11.24 -28.04 -18.64
C THR A 380 9.91 -27.31 -18.60
N ALA A 381 9.06 -27.49 -19.62
CA ALA A 381 7.71 -26.97 -19.66
C ALA A 381 6.85 -27.57 -18.54
N ALA A 382 6.93 -28.88 -18.31
CA ALA A 382 6.20 -29.55 -17.24
C ALA A 382 6.60 -29.02 -15.84
N ALA A 383 7.90 -28.88 -15.58
CA ALA A 383 8.39 -28.31 -14.33
C ALA A 383 7.98 -26.84 -14.14
N THR A 384 7.99 -26.04 -15.22
CA THR A 384 7.53 -24.65 -15.18
C THR A 384 6.03 -24.56 -14.92
N ALA A 385 5.23 -25.39 -15.60
CA ALA A 385 3.78 -25.47 -15.39
C ALA A 385 3.43 -25.90 -13.96
N PHE A 386 4.22 -26.80 -13.35
CA PHE A 386 4.03 -27.18 -11.95
C PHE A 386 4.27 -26.01 -10.99
N LYS A 387 5.32 -25.21 -11.20
CA LYS A 387 5.57 -23.99 -10.41
C LYS A 387 4.43 -22.98 -10.57
N VAL A 388 3.97 -22.78 -11.80
CA VAL A 388 2.85 -21.89 -12.09
C VAL A 388 1.57 -22.37 -11.40
N ALA A 389 1.29 -23.68 -11.43
CA ALA A 389 0.16 -24.26 -10.72
C ALA A 389 0.27 -24.03 -9.20
N LEU A 390 1.45 -24.20 -8.60
CA LEU A 390 1.68 -23.96 -7.17
C LEU A 390 1.48 -22.49 -6.76
N LEU A 391 1.74 -21.54 -7.66
CA LEU A 391 1.65 -20.10 -7.41
C LEU A 391 0.31 -19.48 -7.87
N SER A 392 -0.64 -20.27 -8.38
CA SER A 392 -1.96 -19.79 -8.79
C SER A 392 -2.97 -19.81 -7.63
N ASP A 393 -4.13 -19.17 -7.81
CA ASP A 393 -5.16 -19.16 -6.77
C ASP A 393 -5.81 -20.56 -6.60
N GLY A 394 -5.89 -21.35 -7.67
CA GLY A 394 -6.38 -22.73 -7.69
C GLY A 394 -5.35 -23.81 -7.30
N TYR A 395 -4.23 -23.43 -6.67
CA TYR A 395 -3.05 -24.28 -6.45
C TYR A 395 -3.36 -25.69 -5.93
N GLU A 396 -4.23 -25.82 -4.92
CA GLU A 396 -4.57 -27.09 -4.27
C GLU A 396 -5.10 -28.12 -5.28
N THR A 397 -5.96 -27.69 -6.19
CA THR A 397 -6.55 -28.55 -7.22
C THR A 397 -5.64 -28.71 -8.43
N ALA A 398 -4.91 -27.65 -8.79
CA ALA A 398 -4.07 -27.63 -9.98
C ALA A 398 -2.90 -28.64 -9.87
N VAL A 399 -2.31 -28.79 -8.69
CA VAL A 399 -1.18 -29.70 -8.46
C VAL A 399 -1.55 -31.18 -8.41
N ALA A 400 -2.84 -31.52 -8.23
CA ALA A 400 -3.29 -32.89 -8.07
C ALA A 400 -2.90 -33.78 -9.27
N ARG A 401 -2.92 -33.20 -10.48
CA ARG A 401 -2.63 -33.86 -11.76
C ARG A 401 -1.13 -34.03 -12.05
N PHE A 402 -0.26 -33.38 -11.29
CA PHE A 402 1.18 -33.44 -11.52
C PHE A 402 1.81 -34.62 -10.79
N GLU A 403 2.62 -35.39 -11.50
CA GLU A 403 3.44 -36.43 -10.88
C GLU A 403 4.76 -35.85 -10.37
N PRO A 404 5.07 -35.92 -9.06
CA PRO A 404 6.29 -35.37 -8.52
C PRO A 404 7.55 -36.04 -9.09
N ALA A 405 8.47 -35.26 -9.67
CA ALA A 405 9.70 -35.82 -10.26
C ALA A 405 10.79 -36.10 -9.21
N ASN A 406 10.78 -35.38 -8.09
CA ASN A 406 11.82 -35.46 -7.06
C ASN A 406 11.24 -35.27 -5.64
N ALA A 407 12.09 -35.33 -4.61
CA ALA A 407 11.66 -35.18 -3.21
C ALA A 407 11.06 -33.79 -2.89
N ARG A 408 11.59 -32.73 -3.51
CA ARG A 408 11.09 -31.36 -3.35
C ARG A 408 9.71 -31.20 -3.98
N ASP A 409 9.49 -31.75 -5.16
CA ASP A 409 8.16 -31.73 -5.80
C ASP A 409 7.13 -32.50 -4.97
N ARG A 410 7.53 -33.63 -4.37
CA ARG A 410 6.65 -34.41 -3.47
C ARG A 410 6.26 -33.59 -2.25
N PHE A 411 7.23 -32.90 -1.64
CA PHE A 411 6.99 -32.02 -0.50
C PHE A 411 6.09 -30.84 -0.87
N LEU A 412 6.35 -30.15 -1.99
CA LEU A 412 5.52 -29.03 -2.47
C LEU A 412 4.09 -29.46 -2.80
N LYS A 413 3.90 -30.61 -3.46
CA LYS A 413 2.57 -31.16 -3.73
C LYS A 413 1.84 -31.47 -2.42
N ALA A 414 2.51 -32.12 -1.48
CA ALA A 414 1.95 -32.45 -0.17
C ALA A 414 1.61 -31.21 0.66
N LEU A 415 2.46 -30.18 0.63
CA LEU A 415 2.18 -28.89 1.25
C LEU A 415 0.93 -28.25 0.64
N ALA A 416 0.86 -28.19 -0.69
CA ALA A 416 -0.26 -27.60 -1.42
C ALA A 416 -1.60 -28.31 -1.16
N THR A 417 -1.60 -29.64 -0.98
CA THR A 417 -2.82 -30.43 -0.70
C THR A 417 -3.09 -30.65 0.79
N GLY A 418 -2.27 -30.09 1.69
CA GLY A 418 -2.40 -30.29 3.14
C GLY A 418 -2.06 -31.71 3.63
N GLN A 419 -1.33 -32.50 2.85
CA GLN A 419 -1.01 -33.92 3.11
C GLN A 419 0.47 -34.13 3.50
N LEU A 420 0.99 -33.29 4.40
CA LEU A 420 2.41 -33.33 4.81
C LEU A 420 2.77 -34.53 5.70
N GLN A 421 1.79 -35.20 6.30
CA GLN A 421 2.05 -36.30 7.23
C GLN A 421 2.82 -37.44 6.54
N GLY A 422 3.99 -37.79 7.08
CA GLY A 422 4.83 -38.88 6.54
C GLY A 422 5.63 -38.50 5.28
N VAL A 423 5.59 -37.25 4.84
CA VAL A 423 6.39 -36.76 3.71
C VAL A 423 7.70 -36.18 4.25
N PRO A 424 8.87 -36.76 3.91
CA PRO A 424 10.15 -36.28 4.43
C PRO A 424 10.51 -34.91 3.84
N PRO A 425 10.89 -33.91 4.68
CA PRO A 425 11.36 -32.63 4.18
C PRO A 425 12.69 -32.76 3.44
N PRO A 426 12.86 -32.17 2.25
CA PRO A 426 14.09 -32.28 1.45
C PRO A 426 15.26 -31.41 1.96
N ASP A 427 14.99 -30.37 2.73
CA ASP A 427 15.97 -29.40 3.23
C ASP A 427 15.51 -28.75 4.56
N LEU A 428 16.37 -27.93 5.16
CA LEU A 428 16.13 -27.30 6.48
C LEU A 428 14.89 -26.39 6.47
N LEU A 429 14.70 -25.59 5.42
CA LEU A 429 13.53 -24.71 5.33
C LEU A 429 12.23 -25.54 5.24
N SER A 430 12.24 -26.62 4.47
CA SER A 430 11.12 -27.55 4.40
C SER A 430 10.84 -28.25 5.73
N GLU A 431 11.87 -28.53 6.53
CA GLU A 431 11.70 -29.10 7.88
C GLU A 431 11.01 -28.11 8.82
N VAL A 432 11.44 -26.85 8.81
CA VAL A 432 10.83 -25.75 9.58
C VAL A 432 9.37 -25.55 9.19
N ILE A 433 9.08 -25.55 7.89
CA ILE A 433 7.71 -25.47 7.38
C ILE A 433 6.92 -26.69 7.86
N ALA A 434 7.42 -27.91 7.69
CA ALA A 434 6.73 -29.12 8.14
C ALA A 434 6.39 -29.06 9.64
N GLN A 435 7.30 -28.58 10.50
CA GLN A 435 7.04 -28.36 11.92
C GLN A 435 5.89 -27.36 12.15
N ALA A 436 5.85 -26.25 11.42
CA ALA A 436 4.76 -25.27 11.53
C ALA A 436 3.37 -25.87 11.18
N PHE A 437 3.34 -26.86 10.29
CA PHE A 437 2.11 -27.52 9.85
C PHE A 437 1.71 -28.75 10.68
N LEU A 438 2.67 -29.42 11.32
CA LEU A 438 2.44 -30.68 12.03
C LEU A 438 2.46 -30.54 13.55
N GLU A 439 3.13 -29.53 14.09
CA GLU A 439 3.25 -29.28 15.53
C GLU A 439 2.27 -28.18 16.01
N PRO A 440 1.94 -28.16 17.31
CA PRO A 440 1.20 -27.05 17.89
C PRO A 440 1.98 -25.73 17.83
N LEU A 441 1.23 -24.62 17.95
CA LEU A 441 1.80 -23.27 18.03
C LEU A 441 2.85 -23.18 19.16
N PRO A 442 4.07 -22.69 18.88
CA PRO A 442 5.07 -22.49 19.93
C PRO A 442 4.60 -21.51 21.01
N GLU A 443 4.97 -21.77 22.26
CA GLU A 443 4.78 -20.80 23.35
C GLU A 443 5.60 -19.52 23.09
N GLY A 444 5.05 -18.36 23.44
CA GLY A 444 5.72 -17.08 23.25
C GLY A 444 4.77 -15.90 23.15
N ALA A 445 5.30 -14.75 22.73
CA ALA A 445 4.54 -13.50 22.67
C ALA A 445 3.28 -13.60 21.79
N LEU A 446 3.38 -14.22 20.60
CA LEU A 446 2.22 -14.33 19.70
C LEU A 446 1.16 -15.29 20.21
N ALA A 447 1.57 -16.40 20.85
CA ALA A 447 0.62 -17.30 21.51
C ALA A 447 -0.13 -16.59 22.67
N ASN A 448 0.57 -15.74 23.42
CA ASN A 448 -0.04 -14.93 24.48
C ASN A 448 -1.03 -13.90 23.92
N LEU A 449 -0.70 -13.21 22.82
CA LEU A 449 -1.64 -12.28 22.16
C LEU A 449 -2.94 -12.98 21.74
N LEU A 450 -2.84 -14.18 21.16
CA LEU A 450 -4.02 -14.97 20.80
C LEU A 450 -4.83 -15.39 22.04
N ALA A 451 -4.16 -15.80 23.12
CA ALA A 451 -4.82 -16.14 24.38
C ALA A 451 -5.52 -14.94 25.03
N GLU A 452 -5.02 -13.73 24.80
CA GLU A 452 -5.61 -12.46 25.23
C GLU A 452 -6.73 -11.94 24.30
N GLY A 453 -7.04 -12.65 23.21
CA GLY A 453 -8.04 -12.25 22.22
C GLY A 453 -7.58 -11.17 21.23
N LYS A 454 -6.28 -10.86 21.17
CA LYS A 454 -5.68 -9.83 20.31
C LYS A 454 -5.33 -10.37 18.92
N LEU A 455 -6.36 -10.83 18.20
CA LEU A 455 -6.22 -11.52 16.92
C LEU A 455 -5.46 -10.69 15.86
N GLY A 456 -5.92 -9.46 15.59
CA GLY A 456 -5.31 -8.61 14.57
C GLY A 456 -3.88 -8.21 14.88
N GLU A 457 -3.56 -7.96 16.16
CA GLU A 457 -2.20 -7.66 16.62
C GLU A 457 -1.26 -8.85 16.36
N ALA A 458 -1.69 -10.07 16.71
CA ALA A 458 -0.90 -11.29 16.51
C ALA A 458 -0.61 -11.56 15.03
N ILE A 459 -1.59 -11.37 14.14
CA ILE A 459 -1.43 -11.57 12.70
C ILE A 459 -0.48 -10.52 12.11
N LEU A 460 -0.65 -9.23 12.45
CA LEU A 460 0.25 -8.18 11.96
C LEU A 460 1.70 -8.40 12.40
N HIS A 461 1.93 -8.89 13.61
CA HIS A 461 3.25 -9.30 14.06
C HIS A 461 3.79 -10.51 13.29
N ALA A 462 2.99 -11.55 13.09
CA ALA A 462 3.39 -12.72 12.30
C ALA A 462 3.80 -12.35 10.86
N MET A 463 3.11 -11.39 10.24
CA MET A 463 3.47 -10.85 8.93
C MET A 463 4.83 -10.14 8.96
N LEU A 464 5.15 -9.38 10.01
CA LEU A 464 6.45 -8.73 10.16
C LEU A 464 7.62 -9.72 10.32
N LEU A 465 7.37 -10.87 10.97
CA LEU A 465 8.37 -11.94 11.11
C LEU A 465 8.76 -12.54 9.74
N LEU A 466 7.83 -12.57 8.80
CA LEU A 466 8.04 -13.11 7.44
C LEU A 466 8.66 -12.09 6.48
N ALA A 467 8.82 -10.83 6.88
CA ALA A 467 9.08 -9.74 5.96
C ALA A 467 10.56 -9.57 5.54
N ASN A 468 11.49 -10.28 6.19
CA ASN A 468 12.92 -10.29 5.83
C ASN A 468 13.30 -11.59 5.12
N GLU A 469 12.82 -11.80 3.89
CA GLU A 469 12.90 -13.09 3.19
C GLU A 469 14.32 -13.68 3.04
N ALA A 470 15.35 -12.84 2.90
CA ALA A 470 16.74 -13.31 2.76
C ALA A 470 17.38 -13.78 4.08
N PHE A 471 16.77 -13.48 5.24
CA PHE A 471 17.35 -13.71 6.57
C PHE A 471 16.33 -14.06 7.66
N ALA A 472 15.07 -14.34 7.32
CA ALA A 472 14.04 -14.67 8.30
C ALA A 472 14.51 -15.88 9.11
N ASP A 473 14.55 -15.73 10.43
CA ASP A 473 15.01 -16.77 11.31
C ASP A 473 14.09 -18.01 11.15
N PRO A 474 14.64 -19.23 11.10
CA PRO A 474 13.82 -20.45 11.06
C PRO A 474 12.71 -20.49 12.13
N GLY A 475 12.98 -20.00 13.34
CA GLY A 475 11.99 -19.90 14.41
C GLY A 475 10.88 -18.89 14.10
N ASP A 476 11.22 -17.77 13.48
CA ASP A 476 10.27 -16.74 13.04
C ASP A 476 9.33 -17.27 11.96
N ILE A 477 9.86 -17.97 10.95
CA ILE A 477 9.08 -18.62 9.89
C ILE A 477 8.11 -19.64 10.50
N ARG A 478 8.62 -20.53 11.37
CA ARG A 478 7.78 -21.53 12.04
C ARG A 478 6.65 -20.88 12.81
N THR A 479 6.98 -19.86 13.62
CA THR A 479 6.01 -19.19 14.50
C THR A 479 4.94 -18.47 13.68
N ALA A 480 5.33 -17.71 12.65
CA ALA A 480 4.38 -16.97 11.83
C ALA A 480 3.40 -17.89 11.09
N LEU A 481 3.90 -18.95 10.44
CA LEU A 481 3.05 -19.93 9.77
C LEU A 481 2.12 -20.66 10.75
N ALA A 482 2.63 -21.02 11.95
CA ALA A 482 1.81 -21.65 12.97
C ALA A 482 0.71 -20.70 13.51
N VAL A 483 0.99 -19.39 13.62
CA VAL A 483 -0.03 -18.38 13.98
C VAL A 483 -1.13 -18.33 12.95
N PHE A 484 -0.81 -18.22 11.65
CA PHE A 484 -1.82 -18.20 10.58
C PHE A 484 -2.73 -19.44 10.64
N ARG A 485 -2.16 -20.62 10.86
CA ARG A 485 -2.94 -21.85 11.02
C ARG A 485 -3.82 -21.85 12.26
N ALA A 486 -3.28 -21.42 13.40
CA ALA A 486 -4.02 -21.38 14.67
C ALA A 486 -5.27 -20.49 14.60
N VAL A 487 -5.26 -19.48 13.72
CA VAL A 487 -6.37 -18.54 13.53
C VAL A 487 -7.25 -18.85 12.31
N GLY A 488 -7.05 -20.00 11.67
CA GLY A 488 -7.87 -20.44 10.54
C GLY A 488 -7.45 -19.93 9.15
N LEU A 489 -6.33 -19.19 9.05
CA LEU A 489 -5.72 -18.73 7.79
C LEU A 489 -4.83 -19.83 7.16
N GLU A 490 -5.40 -21.02 7.03
CA GLU A 490 -4.68 -22.22 6.58
C GLU A 490 -4.27 -22.12 5.09
N SER A 491 -5.11 -21.49 4.24
CA SER A 491 -4.78 -21.29 2.83
C SER A 491 -3.64 -20.30 2.65
N GLU A 492 -3.67 -19.20 3.40
CA GLU A 492 -2.65 -18.16 3.42
C GLU A 492 -1.33 -18.76 3.92
N ALA A 493 -1.36 -19.54 5.01
CA ALA A 493 -0.18 -20.25 5.51
C ALA A 493 0.45 -21.15 4.43
N ARG A 494 -0.35 -21.94 3.71
CA ARG A 494 0.16 -22.82 2.65
C ARG A 494 0.75 -22.03 1.49
N LYS A 495 0.05 -21.01 0.99
CA LYS A 495 0.52 -20.17 -0.11
C LYS A 495 1.80 -19.41 0.27
N THR A 496 1.89 -18.85 1.48
CA THR A 496 3.11 -18.24 2.01
C THR A 496 4.26 -19.26 2.07
N ALA A 497 4.02 -20.46 2.59
CA ALA A 497 5.05 -21.50 2.66
C ALA A 497 5.52 -21.98 1.28
N ILE A 498 4.61 -22.11 0.31
CA ILE A 498 4.96 -22.41 -1.08
C ILE A 498 5.81 -21.30 -1.68
N GLN A 499 5.45 -20.04 -1.43
CA GLN A 499 6.20 -18.89 -1.92
C GLN A 499 7.60 -18.81 -1.30
N LEU A 500 7.76 -19.06 0.01
CA LEU A 500 9.07 -19.18 0.67
C LEU A 500 9.97 -20.23 0.00
N LEU A 501 9.39 -21.33 -0.48
CA LEU A 501 10.12 -22.41 -1.14
C LEU A 501 10.39 -22.16 -2.63
N LEU A 502 9.63 -21.30 -3.31
CA LEU A 502 9.69 -21.14 -4.77
C LEU A 502 10.25 -19.80 -5.22
N LEU A 503 10.02 -18.73 -4.47
CA LEU A 503 10.41 -17.39 -4.85
C LEU A 503 11.84 -17.12 -4.39
N GLU A 504 12.75 -17.02 -5.35
CA GLU A 504 14.11 -16.56 -5.10
C GLU A 504 14.11 -15.02 -5.07
N ARG A 505 13.81 -14.41 -3.92
CA ARG A 505 13.96 -12.95 -3.78
C ARG A 505 15.43 -12.61 -3.55
N ARG A 506 16.12 -12.28 -4.66
CA ARG A 506 17.43 -11.63 -4.60
C ARG A 506 17.23 -10.21 -4.07
N GLY A 507 17.75 -9.95 -2.88
CA GLY A 507 17.86 -8.60 -2.32
C GLY A 507 18.71 -7.68 -3.17
#